data_AF-A0A4R2MBA3-F1
#
_entry.id   AF-A0A4R2MBA3-F1
#
_cell.length_a   1.000
_cell.length_b   1.000
_cell.length_c   1.000
_cell.angle_alpha   90.00
_cell.angle_beta   90.00
_cell.angle_gamma   90.00
#
_symmetry.space_group_name_H-M   'P 1'
#
loop_
_entity.id
_entity.type
_entity.pdbx_description
1 polymer ?
#
loop_
_entity_poly.entity_id
_entity_poly.type
_entity_poly.pdbx_seq_one_letter_code
_entity_poly.pdbx_strand_id
1 'polypeptide(L)'
;MSAYRVPADARAAASLLLLRDGAAGPEVLLMRRAERDGDYRSGLCVFPGGVLDARDREAHAWVAGDGDAAWSARLGVAEGGLDYAVAALRECFEEVGLLLADRPFDAVAAAAWRRRLHAGEVGIAEVCAALGVKLDLRALSCHSHWLTPPGVSKRFDTRFFAAAAPVGQQAEVDGGEAVELMWLTPQAALDPARGLKLLPVTERTLQELTPFADAASALADSAARRDIRLTMPRSARLADGRRTVLMPEHPAWAEVGRLDPEGRGDVLAELVAGRAVRLSPRVLRVTAPNPGLMTGPGTNSYLVGAGEAWTVIDPGPADERHLQALMAAAPGRIERILVTHTHRDHSPGAAALAAATGAAVMGRLAEFGDGQDTSFRPGHEPADGERLDCGGAVLRVLATPGHASNHLCFLLEDEDLLFTGDHVMQGSTVVINPPDGDMAAYLASLERLRAAPPAWLAPGHGFLVAEPQAVFDALIHHRLRREQRVVRALARHGEGDLDALLPEVYADVPAQLHAPARRSLLAHLLKLAADGVAASDDGLAWRYVGPGSRQAPSTSSS
;
A
#
# COMPACT_ATOMS: atom_id res chain seq x y z
N MET A 1 9.51 -0.79 -18.92
CA MET A 1 8.28 -1.30 -18.30
C MET A 1 7.35 -1.73 -19.43
N SER A 2 6.71 -2.91 -19.33
CA SER A 2 5.66 -3.28 -20.29
C SER A 2 4.55 -2.24 -20.21
N ALA A 3 4.01 -1.80 -21.35
CA ALA A 3 2.83 -0.95 -21.37
C ALA A 3 1.67 -1.65 -20.64
N TYR A 4 0.89 -0.88 -19.87
CA TYR A 4 -0.28 -1.39 -19.18
C TYR A 4 -1.30 -1.94 -20.19
N ARG A 5 -1.98 -3.04 -19.84
CA ARG A 5 -3.08 -3.61 -20.63
C ARG A 5 -4.30 -3.81 -19.74
N VAL A 6 -5.45 -3.41 -20.26
CA VAL A 6 -6.75 -3.64 -19.63
C VAL A 6 -6.97 -5.16 -19.48
N PRO A 7 -7.37 -5.66 -18.30
CA PRO A 7 -7.74 -7.06 -18.11
C PRO A 7 -8.83 -7.50 -19.08
N ALA A 8 -8.75 -8.73 -19.61
CA ALA A 8 -9.67 -9.23 -20.64
C ALA A 8 -11.15 -9.28 -20.19
N ASP A 9 -11.40 -9.36 -18.88
CA ASP A 9 -12.72 -9.38 -18.27
C ASP A 9 -13.19 -8.00 -17.78
N ALA A 10 -12.43 -6.93 -18.07
CA ALA A 10 -12.77 -5.55 -17.78
C ALA A 10 -12.97 -4.74 -19.07
N ARG A 11 -13.91 -3.80 -19.03
CA ARG A 11 -14.17 -2.86 -20.13
C ARG A 11 -13.43 -1.55 -19.88
N ALA A 12 -12.73 -1.03 -20.87
CA ALA A 12 -12.13 0.30 -20.82
C ALA A 12 -13.25 1.35 -20.70
N ALA A 13 -13.10 2.26 -19.75
CA ALA A 13 -14.08 3.31 -19.47
C ALA A 13 -13.42 4.63 -19.12
N ALA A 14 -14.19 5.71 -19.22
CA ALA A 14 -13.77 7.04 -18.83
C ALA A 14 -14.91 7.77 -18.10
N SER A 15 -14.55 8.58 -17.11
CA SER A 15 -15.49 9.40 -16.33
C SER A 15 -14.96 10.81 -16.14
N LEU A 16 -15.84 11.80 -16.05
CA LEU A 16 -15.51 13.21 -15.97
C LEU A 16 -15.98 13.85 -14.66
N LEU A 17 -15.02 14.36 -13.89
CA LEU A 17 -15.21 15.22 -12.73
C LEU A 17 -15.37 16.67 -13.23
N LEU A 18 -16.60 17.17 -13.23
CA LEU A 18 -16.85 18.58 -13.53
C LEU A 18 -16.92 19.37 -12.23
N LEU A 19 -16.07 20.40 -12.14
CA LEU A 19 -15.95 21.27 -10.98
C LEU A 19 -16.39 22.69 -11.31
N ARG A 20 -17.09 23.33 -10.38
CA ARG A 20 -17.43 24.76 -10.42
C ARG A 20 -17.39 25.34 -9.02
N ASP A 21 -17.33 26.66 -8.89
CA ASP A 21 -17.50 27.30 -7.60
C ASP A 21 -18.99 27.47 -7.27
N GLY A 22 -19.37 27.02 -6.08
CA GLY A 22 -20.66 27.30 -5.46
C GLY A 22 -20.53 28.30 -4.31
N ALA A 23 -21.65 28.62 -3.66
CA ALA A 23 -21.68 29.61 -2.58
C ALA A 23 -20.87 29.19 -1.33
N ALA A 24 -20.65 27.89 -1.13
CA ALA A 24 -20.00 27.31 0.04
C ALA A 24 -18.63 26.67 -0.26
N GLY A 25 -18.08 26.89 -1.46
CA GLY A 25 -16.83 26.26 -1.94
C GLY A 25 -17.03 25.53 -3.27
N PRO A 26 -16.05 24.72 -3.70
CA PRO A 26 -16.15 23.98 -4.95
C PRO A 26 -17.27 22.95 -4.88
N GLU A 27 -18.06 22.88 -5.96
CA GLU A 27 -19.08 21.86 -6.20
C GLU A 27 -18.62 20.91 -7.30
N VAL A 28 -18.95 19.64 -7.16
CA VAL A 28 -18.78 18.61 -8.19
C VAL A 28 -20.13 18.13 -8.69
N LEU A 29 -20.23 17.86 -10.00
CA LEU A 29 -21.43 17.26 -10.59
C LEU A 29 -21.48 15.76 -10.29
N LEU A 30 -22.54 15.34 -9.63
CA LEU A 30 -22.89 13.94 -9.41
C LEU A 30 -24.21 13.62 -10.12
N MET A 31 -24.31 12.41 -10.67
CA MET A 31 -25.55 11.84 -11.19
C MET A 31 -25.97 10.64 -10.35
N ARG A 32 -27.26 10.54 -10.04
CA ARG A 32 -27.85 9.33 -9.47
C ARG A 32 -28.36 8.46 -10.61
N ARG A 33 -27.93 7.20 -10.65
CA ARG A 33 -28.45 6.22 -11.61
C ARG A 33 -29.80 5.68 -11.18
N ALA A 34 -30.65 5.36 -12.17
CA ALA A 34 -31.96 4.75 -11.93
C ALA A 34 -31.87 3.50 -11.04
N GLU A 35 -32.86 3.32 -10.16
CA GLU A 35 -33.00 2.06 -9.44
C GLU A 35 -33.52 0.97 -10.39
N ARG A 36 -32.94 -0.22 -10.30
CA ARG A 36 -33.29 -1.39 -11.10
C ARG A 36 -33.35 -2.58 -10.16
N ASP A 37 -34.51 -3.25 -10.11
CA ASP A 37 -34.75 -4.37 -9.21
C ASP A 37 -33.68 -5.46 -9.40
N GLY A 38 -33.05 -5.87 -8.30
CA GLY A 38 -32.00 -6.90 -8.30
C GLY A 38 -30.59 -6.42 -8.65
N ASP A 39 -30.37 -5.13 -8.95
CA ASP A 39 -29.03 -4.57 -9.15
C ASP A 39 -28.58 -3.77 -7.92
N TYR A 40 -27.61 -4.31 -7.18
CA TYR A 40 -26.99 -3.67 -6.01
C TYR A 40 -26.28 -2.34 -6.34
N ARG A 41 -26.04 -2.05 -7.63
CA ARG A 41 -25.47 -0.80 -8.15
C ARG A 41 -26.52 0.23 -8.55
N SER A 42 -27.79 -0.08 -8.34
CA SER A 42 -28.88 0.83 -8.65
C SER A 42 -29.03 1.93 -7.58
N GLY A 43 -29.35 3.16 -8.00
CA GLY A 43 -29.40 4.31 -7.10
C GLY A 43 -28.03 4.85 -6.67
N LEU A 44 -26.92 4.34 -7.25
CA LEU A 44 -25.57 4.85 -7.01
C LEU A 44 -25.44 6.30 -7.50
N CYS A 45 -24.70 7.10 -6.72
CA CYS A 45 -24.26 8.42 -7.13
C CYS A 45 -22.84 8.30 -7.70
N VAL A 46 -22.67 8.69 -8.95
CA VAL A 46 -21.43 8.58 -9.72
C VAL A 46 -21.16 9.88 -10.48
N PHE A 47 -19.97 9.98 -11.05
CA PHE A 47 -19.65 11.01 -12.02
C PHE A 47 -20.12 10.58 -13.42
N PRO A 48 -20.45 11.53 -14.33
CA PRO A 48 -20.75 11.20 -15.71
C PRO A 48 -19.63 10.40 -16.36
N GLY A 49 -19.96 9.34 -17.09
CA GLY A 49 -18.98 8.47 -17.71
C GLY A 49 -19.49 7.09 -18.11
N GLY A 50 -18.75 6.47 -19.03
CA GLY A 50 -19.12 5.19 -19.61
C GLY A 50 -17.96 4.51 -20.34
N VAL A 51 -18.31 3.53 -21.16
CA VAL A 51 -17.36 2.64 -21.86
C VAL A 51 -16.86 3.33 -23.12
N LEU A 52 -15.59 3.12 -23.47
CA LEU A 52 -15.06 3.61 -24.75
C LEU A 52 -15.84 3.00 -25.93
N ASP A 53 -16.20 3.83 -26.90
CA ASP A 53 -16.80 3.43 -28.18
C ASP A 53 -15.68 3.43 -29.25
N ALA A 54 -15.70 2.46 -30.17
CA ALA A 54 -14.73 2.41 -31.27
C ALA A 54 -14.75 3.70 -32.13
N ARG A 55 -15.89 4.38 -32.21
CA ARG A 55 -16.09 5.66 -32.90
C ARG A 55 -15.43 6.85 -32.18
N ASP A 56 -15.01 6.71 -30.92
CA ASP A 56 -14.27 7.77 -30.21
C ASP A 56 -12.98 8.13 -30.96
N ARG A 57 -12.38 7.17 -31.67
CA ARG A 57 -11.20 7.40 -32.54
C ARG A 57 -11.47 8.41 -33.65
N GLU A 58 -12.68 8.41 -34.21
CA GLU A 58 -13.05 9.28 -35.33
C GLU A 58 -13.07 10.76 -34.91
N ALA A 59 -13.27 11.02 -33.62
CA ALA A 59 -13.31 12.37 -33.07
C ALA A 59 -11.91 12.97 -32.85
N HIS A 60 -10.83 12.24 -33.08
CA HIS A 60 -9.46 12.77 -32.92
C HIS A 60 -9.21 14.01 -33.80
N ALA A 61 -9.80 14.05 -35.00
CA ALA A 61 -9.73 15.22 -35.89
C ALA A 61 -10.50 16.44 -35.36
N TRP A 62 -11.41 16.23 -34.42
CA TRP A 62 -12.29 17.23 -33.80
C TRP A 62 -11.83 17.63 -32.40
N VAL A 63 -10.56 17.41 -32.06
CA VAL A 63 -9.99 17.79 -30.75
C VAL A 63 -9.22 19.11 -30.84
N ALA A 64 -9.35 19.95 -29.82
CA ALA A 64 -8.46 21.06 -29.52
C ALA A 64 -7.58 20.70 -28.31
N GLY A 65 -6.27 20.60 -28.54
CA GLY A 65 -5.30 20.23 -27.51
C GLY A 65 -4.33 19.14 -28.01
N ASP A 66 -3.81 18.37 -27.07
CA ASP A 66 -2.84 17.30 -27.32
C ASP A 66 -3.44 16.12 -28.09
N GLY A 67 -2.64 15.51 -28.97
CA GLY A 67 -3.01 14.31 -29.74
C GLY A 67 -2.76 12.98 -29.03
N ASP A 68 -3.02 11.88 -29.72
CA ASP A 68 -2.98 10.51 -29.16
C ASP A 68 -1.64 10.11 -28.54
N ALA A 69 -0.51 10.50 -29.16
CA ALA A 69 0.82 10.17 -28.63
C ALA A 69 1.04 10.79 -27.23
N ALA A 70 0.64 12.04 -27.05
CA ALA A 70 0.79 12.75 -25.77
C ALA A 70 -0.16 12.20 -24.70
N TRP A 71 -1.42 11.89 -25.06
CA TRP A 71 -2.36 11.25 -24.14
C TRP A 71 -1.95 9.82 -23.77
N SER A 72 -1.46 9.04 -24.73
CA SER A 72 -0.98 7.67 -24.47
C SER A 72 0.18 7.67 -23.49
N ALA A 73 1.15 8.58 -23.69
CA ALA A 73 2.25 8.79 -22.75
C ALA A 73 1.75 9.23 -21.36
N ARG A 74 0.80 10.17 -21.29
CA ARG A 74 0.21 10.65 -20.03
C ARG A 74 -0.51 9.56 -19.25
N LEU A 75 -1.17 8.62 -19.93
CA LEU A 75 -1.93 7.54 -19.32
C LEU A 75 -1.13 6.24 -19.15
N GLY A 76 0.11 6.18 -19.61
CA GLY A 76 0.96 4.99 -19.52
C GLY A 76 0.51 3.82 -20.40
N VAL A 77 -0.21 4.10 -21.50
CA VAL A 77 -0.67 3.10 -22.47
C VAL A 77 0.14 3.18 -23.76
N ALA A 78 0.17 2.10 -24.54
CA ALA A 78 0.98 2.05 -25.77
C ALA A 78 0.43 2.99 -26.87
N GLU A 79 -0.89 3.01 -27.05
CA GLU A 79 -1.62 3.82 -28.02
C GLU A 79 -3.09 3.96 -27.56
N GLY A 80 -3.86 4.87 -28.19
CA GLY A 80 -5.29 5.04 -27.88
C GLY A 80 -5.58 5.77 -26.58
N GLY A 81 -4.60 6.47 -26.01
CA GLY A 81 -4.82 7.30 -24.83
C GLY A 81 -5.83 8.43 -25.08
N LEU A 82 -5.91 8.97 -26.31
CA LEU A 82 -6.88 10.02 -26.64
C LEU A 82 -8.32 9.50 -26.68
N ASP A 83 -8.53 8.21 -26.93
CA ASP A 83 -9.86 7.58 -26.92
C ASP A 83 -10.52 7.73 -25.53
N TYR A 84 -9.75 7.62 -24.45
CA TYR A 84 -10.25 7.84 -23.08
C TYR A 84 -10.70 9.28 -22.84
N ALA A 85 -9.93 10.26 -23.31
CA ALA A 85 -10.26 11.67 -23.11
C ALA A 85 -11.50 12.08 -23.95
N VAL A 86 -11.60 11.57 -25.18
CA VAL A 86 -12.80 11.75 -26.00
C VAL A 86 -14.02 11.09 -25.35
N ALA A 87 -13.89 9.84 -24.90
CA ALA A 87 -14.97 9.12 -24.24
C ALA A 87 -15.50 9.87 -23.01
N ALA A 88 -14.62 10.46 -22.20
CA ALA A 88 -15.03 11.26 -21.03
C ALA A 88 -15.94 12.44 -21.41
N LEU A 89 -15.61 13.16 -22.49
CA LEU A 89 -16.41 14.30 -22.97
C LEU A 89 -17.68 13.83 -23.68
N ARG A 90 -17.61 12.75 -24.48
CA ARG A 90 -18.77 12.14 -25.14
C ARG A 90 -19.82 11.72 -24.11
N GLU A 91 -19.43 10.92 -23.13
CA GLU A 91 -20.31 10.39 -22.08
C GLU A 91 -20.91 11.54 -21.24
N CYS A 92 -20.11 12.57 -20.92
CA CYS A 92 -20.62 13.76 -20.25
C CYS A 92 -21.70 14.47 -21.07
N PHE A 93 -21.50 14.66 -22.37
CA PHE A 93 -22.52 15.26 -23.22
C PHE A 93 -23.75 14.37 -23.37
N GLU A 94 -23.55 13.06 -23.51
CA GLU A 94 -24.61 12.07 -23.66
C GLU A 94 -25.48 11.99 -22.40
N GLU A 95 -24.88 11.78 -21.23
CA GLU A 95 -25.59 11.54 -19.96
C GLU A 95 -26.12 12.83 -19.31
N VAL A 96 -25.39 13.96 -19.43
CA VAL A 96 -25.74 15.20 -18.70
C VAL A 96 -25.85 16.46 -19.56
N GLY A 97 -25.63 16.37 -20.87
CA GLY A 97 -25.82 17.48 -21.81
C GLY A 97 -24.75 18.56 -21.79
N LEU A 98 -23.69 18.37 -20.99
CA LEU A 98 -22.57 19.31 -20.90
C LEU A 98 -21.45 18.90 -21.85
N LEU A 99 -21.06 19.81 -22.74
CA LEU A 99 -19.98 19.60 -23.71
C LEU A 99 -18.87 20.63 -23.51
N LEU A 100 -17.64 20.15 -23.29
CA LEU A 100 -16.44 20.99 -23.30
C LEU A 100 -16.04 21.26 -24.75
N ALA A 101 -16.52 22.38 -25.28
CA ALA A 101 -16.28 22.82 -26.65
C ALA A 101 -15.33 24.02 -26.69
N ASP A 102 -14.55 24.14 -27.77
CA ASP A 102 -13.63 25.25 -28.00
C ASP A 102 -14.32 26.60 -28.23
N ARG A 103 -15.62 26.58 -28.54
CA ARG A 103 -16.47 27.76 -28.75
C ARG A 103 -17.94 27.48 -28.42
N PRO A 104 -18.78 28.53 -28.21
CA PRO A 104 -20.22 28.38 -28.03
C PRO A 104 -20.92 27.72 -29.22
N PHE A 105 -22.05 27.06 -28.96
CA PHE A 105 -22.88 26.38 -29.95
C PHE A 105 -24.38 26.56 -29.62
N ASP A 106 -25.25 26.25 -30.57
CA ASP A 106 -26.70 26.29 -30.37
C ASP A 106 -27.17 25.10 -29.50
N ALA A 107 -27.66 25.42 -28.30
CA ALA A 107 -28.16 24.44 -27.34
C ALA A 107 -29.35 23.62 -27.86
N VAL A 108 -30.22 24.21 -28.70
CA VAL A 108 -31.39 23.51 -29.25
C VAL A 108 -30.94 22.46 -30.27
N ALA A 109 -30.04 22.84 -31.16
CA ALA A 109 -29.41 21.91 -32.09
C ALA A 109 -28.66 20.82 -31.33
N ALA A 110 -27.87 21.18 -30.31
CA ALA A 110 -27.12 20.23 -29.49
C ALA A 110 -28.04 19.20 -28.81
N ALA A 111 -29.18 19.62 -28.24
CA ALA A 111 -30.13 18.70 -27.62
C ALA A 111 -30.71 17.67 -28.62
N ALA A 112 -30.92 18.06 -29.89
CA ALA A 112 -31.35 17.13 -30.93
C ALA A 112 -30.25 16.11 -31.30
N TRP A 113 -29.00 16.56 -31.42
CA TRP A 113 -27.86 15.69 -31.68
C TRP A 113 -27.52 14.76 -30.50
N ARG A 114 -27.66 15.26 -29.27
CA ARG A 114 -27.51 14.46 -28.04
C ARG A 114 -28.45 13.26 -28.03
N ARG A 115 -29.72 13.44 -28.38
CA ARG A 115 -30.69 12.32 -28.45
C ARG A 115 -30.28 11.25 -29.46
N ARG A 116 -29.73 11.65 -30.61
CA ARG A 116 -29.25 10.71 -31.64
C ARG A 116 -27.98 9.99 -31.20
N LEU A 117 -27.07 10.70 -30.53
CA LEU A 117 -25.86 10.12 -29.93
C LEU A 117 -26.24 9.06 -28.89
N HIS A 118 -27.15 9.41 -27.97
CA HIS A 118 -27.67 8.49 -26.94
C HIS A 118 -28.39 7.27 -27.54
N ALA A 119 -29.09 7.44 -28.68
CA ALA A 119 -29.69 6.34 -29.42
C ALA A 119 -28.66 5.48 -30.20
N GLY A 120 -27.37 5.84 -30.17
CA GLY A 120 -26.30 5.17 -30.89
C GLY A 120 -26.28 5.42 -32.40
N GLU A 121 -27.15 6.30 -32.92
CA GLU A 121 -27.30 6.58 -34.36
C GLU A 121 -26.10 7.31 -34.95
N VAL A 122 -25.37 8.07 -34.14
CA VAL A 122 -24.24 8.92 -34.53
C VAL A 122 -23.14 8.82 -33.48
N GLY A 123 -21.91 9.10 -33.86
CA GLY A 123 -20.77 9.28 -32.96
C GLY A 123 -20.54 10.76 -32.59
N ILE A 124 -19.70 11.01 -31.59
CA ILE A 124 -19.38 12.37 -31.13
C ILE A 124 -18.69 13.21 -32.21
N ALA A 125 -17.98 12.59 -33.16
CA ALA A 125 -17.37 13.27 -34.30
C ALA A 125 -18.43 13.95 -35.20
N GLU A 126 -19.55 13.28 -35.46
CA GLU A 126 -20.65 13.83 -36.27
C GLU A 126 -21.38 14.95 -35.53
N VAL A 127 -21.52 14.83 -34.21
CA VAL A 127 -22.05 15.91 -33.35
C VAL A 127 -21.14 17.15 -33.44
N CYS A 128 -19.82 16.97 -33.31
CA CYS A 128 -18.85 18.06 -33.43
C CYS A 128 -18.93 18.72 -34.81
N ALA A 129 -19.01 17.93 -35.87
CA ALA A 129 -19.16 18.42 -37.24
C ALA A 129 -20.43 19.24 -37.44
N ALA A 130 -21.57 18.74 -36.94
CA ALA A 130 -22.87 19.39 -37.11
C ALA A 130 -23.01 20.68 -36.29
N LEU A 131 -22.45 20.71 -35.08
CA LEU A 131 -22.41 21.90 -34.24
C LEU A 131 -21.29 22.86 -34.65
N GLY A 132 -20.36 22.41 -35.49
CA GLY A 132 -19.18 23.17 -35.87
C GLY A 132 -18.30 23.47 -34.67
N VAL A 133 -18.03 22.51 -33.80
CA VAL A 133 -17.16 22.71 -32.61
C VAL A 133 -16.07 21.64 -32.55
N LYS A 134 -15.04 21.91 -31.74
CA LYS A 134 -14.05 20.90 -31.34
C LYS A 134 -14.19 20.60 -29.85
N LEU A 135 -13.91 19.35 -29.48
CA LEU A 135 -13.75 18.91 -28.09
C LEU A 135 -12.52 19.60 -27.49
N ASP A 136 -12.72 20.44 -26.48
CA ASP A 136 -11.64 21.18 -25.83
C ASP A 136 -11.01 20.38 -24.70
N LEU A 137 -9.82 19.83 -24.96
CA LEU A 137 -9.05 19.03 -24.03
C LEU A 137 -7.94 19.82 -23.34
N ARG A 138 -7.75 21.12 -23.65
CA ARG A 138 -6.60 21.91 -23.19
C ARG A 138 -6.53 22.06 -21.67
N ALA A 139 -7.69 22.06 -21.01
CA ALA A 139 -7.81 22.14 -19.55
C ALA A 139 -8.18 20.79 -18.90
N LEU A 140 -8.22 19.70 -19.68
CA LEU A 140 -8.56 18.37 -19.17
C LEU A 140 -7.33 17.72 -18.51
N SER A 141 -7.49 17.25 -17.29
CA SER A 141 -6.44 16.50 -16.58
C SER A 141 -6.91 15.08 -16.26
N CYS A 142 -5.98 14.11 -16.25
CA CYS A 142 -6.28 12.79 -15.69
C CYS A 142 -6.11 12.86 -14.16
N HIS A 143 -7.14 12.44 -13.42
CA HIS A 143 -7.22 12.56 -11.97
C HIS A 143 -6.86 11.25 -11.25
N SER A 144 -7.40 10.12 -11.73
CA SER A 144 -7.15 8.80 -11.14
C SER A 144 -7.42 7.65 -12.13
N HIS A 145 -6.90 6.46 -11.81
CA HIS A 145 -7.10 5.24 -12.58
C HIS A 145 -7.60 4.13 -11.65
N TRP A 146 -8.79 3.60 -11.93
CA TRP A 146 -9.40 2.57 -11.10
C TRP A 146 -9.80 1.33 -11.88
N LEU A 147 -9.66 0.17 -11.25
CA LEU A 147 -10.14 -1.10 -11.76
C LEU A 147 -11.17 -1.65 -10.78
N THR A 148 -12.31 -2.04 -11.32
CA THR A 148 -13.33 -2.75 -10.54
C THR A 148 -12.75 -4.10 -10.05
N PRO A 149 -12.91 -4.46 -8.75
CA PRO A 149 -12.42 -5.72 -8.22
C PRO A 149 -12.93 -6.93 -9.02
N PRO A 150 -12.19 -8.06 -8.99
CA PRO A 150 -12.73 -9.35 -9.45
C PRO A 150 -13.93 -9.79 -8.59
N GLY A 151 -14.68 -10.78 -9.06
CA GLY A 151 -15.83 -11.35 -8.34
C GLY A 151 -17.16 -10.62 -8.52
N VAL A 152 -17.20 -9.62 -9.42
CA VAL A 152 -18.44 -8.90 -9.80
C VAL A 152 -18.77 -9.10 -11.28
N SER A 153 -20.05 -9.10 -11.61
CA SER A 153 -20.55 -9.41 -12.97
C SER A 153 -20.13 -8.41 -14.06
N LYS A 154 -19.87 -7.15 -13.69
CA LYS A 154 -19.40 -6.11 -14.61
C LYS A 154 -18.19 -5.42 -14.00
N ARG A 155 -17.08 -5.44 -14.73
CA ARG A 155 -15.82 -4.79 -14.36
C ARG A 155 -15.46 -3.70 -15.37
N PHE A 156 -14.94 -2.61 -14.84
CA PHE A 156 -14.50 -1.46 -15.61
C PHE A 156 -13.08 -1.08 -15.20
N ASP A 157 -12.29 -0.74 -16.20
CA ASP A 157 -10.98 -0.11 -16.11
C ASP A 157 -11.15 1.36 -16.50
N THR A 158 -11.36 2.20 -15.48
CA THR A 158 -11.84 3.56 -15.66
C THR A 158 -10.73 4.57 -15.44
N ARG A 159 -10.52 5.46 -16.41
CA ARG A 159 -9.76 6.70 -16.21
C ARG A 159 -10.73 7.80 -15.80
N PHE A 160 -10.46 8.45 -14.68
CA PHE A 160 -11.21 9.62 -14.23
C PHE A 160 -10.45 10.87 -14.67
N PHE A 161 -11.15 11.80 -15.31
CA PHE A 161 -10.62 13.08 -15.74
C PHE A 161 -11.26 14.21 -14.96
N ALA A 162 -10.61 15.36 -14.85
CA ALA A 162 -11.16 16.55 -14.21
C ALA A 162 -11.07 17.78 -15.12
N ALA A 163 -12.14 18.57 -15.13
CA ALA A 163 -12.24 19.82 -15.86
C ALA A 163 -13.21 20.81 -15.16
N ALA A 164 -13.10 22.08 -15.51
CA ALA A 164 -14.09 23.08 -15.11
C ALA A 164 -15.42 22.84 -15.85
N ALA A 165 -16.54 23.05 -15.16
CA ALA A 165 -17.86 23.03 -15.77
C ALA A 165 -17.96 24.10 -16.86
N PRO A 166 -18.54 23.80 -18.05
CA PRO A 166 -18.67 24.79 -19.10
C PRO A 166 -19.64 25.92 -18.69
N VAL A 167 -19.20 27.17 -18.87
CA VAL A 167 -19.98 28.36 -18.52
C VAL A 167 -21.16 28.51 -19.47
N GLY A 168 -22.35 28.81 -18.92
CA GLY A 168 -23.55 29.09 -19.70
C GLY A 168 -24.29 27.86 -20.23
N GLN A 169 -23.85 26.65 -19.87
CA GLN A 169 -24.58 25.41 -20.12
C GLN A 169 -25.31 24.96 -18.85
N GLN A 170 -26.46 24.30 -19.03
CA GLN A 170 -27.23 23.72 -17.94
C GLN A 170 -27.19 22.19 -18.05
N ALA A 171 -26.89 21.53 -16.94
CA ALA A 171 -26.87 20.08 -16.88
C ALA A 171 -28.32 19.55 -16.90
N GLU A 172 -28.58 18.55 -17.73
CA GLU A 172 -29.90 17.95 -17.90
C GLU A 172 -29.79 16.44 -17.93
N VAL A 173 -30.64 15.74 -17.17
CA VAL A 173 -30.73 14.28 -17.23
C VAL A 173 -31.03 13.80 -18.65
N ASP A 174 -30.49 12.66 -19.02
CA ASP A 174 -30.76 11.98 -20.30
C ASP A 174 -32.21 11.45 -20.42
N GLY A 175 -32.92 11.36 -19.29
CA GLY A 175 -34.27 10.79 -19.21
C GLY A 175 -34.28 9.26 -19.24
N GLY A 176 -33.12 8.62 -19.07
CA GLY A 176 -32.92 7.18 -19.15
C GLY A 176 -32.15 6.64 -17.94
N GLU A 177 -30.81 6.71 -17.99
CA GLU A 177 -29.95 6.13 -16.95
C GLU A 177 -29.78 7.05 -15.74
N ALA A 178 -29.75 8.37 -15.96
CA ALA A 178 -29.66 9.36 -14.89
C ALA A 178 -31.07 9.79 -14.43
N VAL A 179 -31.35 9.67 -13.13
CA VAL A 179 -32.63 10.11 -12.55
C VAL A 179 -32.54 11.46 -11.84
N GLU A 180 -31.34 11.85 -11.43
CA GLU A 180 -31.10 13.08 -10.67
C GLU A 180 -29.68 13.59 -10.95
N LEU A 181 -29.54 14.91 -11.14
CA LEU A 181 -28.24 15.58 -11.19
C LEU A 181 -28.11 16.50 -9.98
N MET A 182 -26.96 16.45 -9.32
CA MET A 182 -26.68 17.20 -8.12
C MET A 182 -25.34 17.89 -8.25
N TRP A 183 -25.32 19.21 -8.07
CA TRP A 183 -24.10 19.94 -7.76
C TRP A 183 -23.96 19.99 -6.25
N LEU A 184 -22.93 19.35 -5.71
CA LEU A 184 -22.71 19.29 -4.26
C LEU A 184 -21.25 19.63 -3.96
N THR A 185 -21.03 20.31 -2.84
CA THR A 185 -19.67 20.35 -2.27
C THR A 185 -19.24 18.94 -1.87
N PRO A 186 -17.93 18.63 -1.90
CA PRO A 186 -17.44 17.31 -1.50
C PRO A 186 -17.91 16.90 -0.10
N GLN A 187 -17.90 17.84 0.85
CA GLN A 187 -18.37 17.63 2.22
C GLN A 187 -19.87 17.33 2.27
N ALA A 188 -20.68 18.05 1.48
CA ALA A 188 -22.11 17.79 1.42
C ALA A 188 -22.41 16.41 0.81
N ALA A 189 -21.66 15.97 -0.20
CA ALA A 189 -21.83 14.66 -0.81
C ALA A 189 -21.40 13.51 0.13
N LEU A 190 -20.40 13.74 0.99
CA LEU A 190 -19.92 12.77 1.99
C LEU A 190 -20.77 12.72 3.26
N ASP A 191 -21.72 13.65 3.44
CA ASP A 191 -22.58 13.69 4.63
C ASP A 191 -23.47 12.43 4.71
N PRO A 192 -23.31 11.58 5.74
CA PRO A 192 -24.13 10.38 5.91
C PRO A 192 -25.63 10.69 5.99
N ALA A 193 -26.02 11.88 6.46
CA ALA A 193 -27.42 12.28 6.56
C ALA A 193 -28.12 12.39 5.19
N ARG A 194 -27.36 12.53 4.10
CA ARG A 194 -27.93 12.51 2.74
C ARG A 194 -28.25 11.11 2.22
N GLY A 195 -27.69 10.06 2.82
CA GLY A 195 -27.91 8.68 2.38
C GLY A 195 -27.50 8.40 0.94
N LEU A 196 -26.48 9.11 0.42
CA LEU A 196 -25.97 8.83 -0.93
C LEU A 196 -25.27 7.47 -0.97
N LYS A 197 -25.62 6.63 -1.93
CA LYS A 197 -24.94 5.37 -2.19
C LYS A 197 -23.71 5.66 -3.06
N LEU A 198 -22.52 5.68 -2.46
CA LEU A 198 -21.26 6.01 -3.15
C LEU A 198 -20.45 4.74 -3.45
N LEU A 199 -19.78 4.72 -4.60
CA LEU A 199 -18.72 3.75 -4.87
C LEU A 199 -17.43 4.16 -4.16
N PRO A 200 -16.51 3.23 -3.86
CA PRO A 200 -15.22 3.56 -3.24
C PRO A 200 -14.44 4.65 -3.99
N VAL A 201 -14.49 4.64 -5.33
CA VAL A 201 -13.86 5.68 -6.16
C VAL A 201 -14.52 7.04 -6.00
N THR A 202 -15.86 7.09 -5.93
CA THR A 202 -16.60 8.33 -5.74
C THR A 202 -16.29 8.91 -4.36
N GLU A 203 -16.40 8.10 -3.31
CA GLU A 203 -16.11 8.51 -1.94
C GLU A 203 -14.67 9.01 -1.79
N ARG A 204 -13.68 8.25 -2.29
CA ARG A 204 -12.27 8.65 -2.23
C ARG A 204 -12.01 9.95 -2.99
N THR A 205 -12.58 10.11 -4.18
CA THR A 205 -12.43 11.34 -4.97
C THR A 205 -13.01 12.55 -4.23
N LEU A 206 -14.17 12.41 -3.60
CA LEU A 206 -14.77 13.48 -2.78
C LEU A 206 -13.89 13.81 -1.55
N GLN A 207 -13.31 12.80 -0.89
CA GLN A 207 -12.39 13.02 0.22
C GLN A 207 -11.13 13.79 -0.23
N GLU A 208 -10.60 13.46 -1.41
CA GLU A 208 -9.46 14.17 -2.01
C GLU A 208 -9.80 15.61 -2.41
N LEU A 209 -11.04 15.90 -2.80
CA LEU A 209 -11.48 17.24 -3.17
C LEU A 209 -11.82 18.14 -1.96
N THR A 210 -12.07 17.53 -0.79
CA THR A 210 -12.46 18.23 0.45
C THR A 210 -11.50 19.35 0.90
N PRO A 211 -10.16 19.22 0.79
CA PRO A 211 -9.24 20.25 1.29
C PRO A 211 -9.19 21.54 0.44
N PHE A 212 -9.78 21.57 -0.75
CA PHE A 212 -9.66 22.71 -1.66
C PHE A 212 -10.72 23.80 -1.38
N ALA A 213 -10.29 25.05 -1.50
CA ALA A 213 -11.13 26.22 -1.24
C ALA A 213 -11.99 26.63 -2.45
N ASP A 214 -11.56 26.27 -3.66
CA ASP A 214 -12.20 26.62 -4.93
C ASP A 214 -11.91 25.56 -6.01
N ALA A 215 -12.67 25.60 -7.10
CA ALA A 215 -12.56 24.65 -8.19
C ALA A 215 -11.21 24.78 -8.91
N ALA A 216 -10.66 25.99 -9.00
CA ALA A 216 -9.40 26.25 -9.67
C ALA A 216 -8.21 25.54 -8.99
N SER A 217 -8.12 25.61 -7.66
CA SER A 217 -7.09 24.92 -6.87
C SER A 217 -7.21 23.40 -6.93
N ALA A 218 -8.44 22.86 -6.89
CA ALA A 218 -8.68 21.43 -7.08
C ALA A 218 -8.27 20.94 -8.48
N LEU A 219 -8.58 21.71 -9.54
CA LEU A 219 -8.17 21.39 -10.91
C LEU A 219 -6.65 21.51 -11.10
N ALA A 220 -6.01 22.48 -10.44
CA ALA A 220 -4.56 22.63 -10.46
C ALA A 220 -3.85 21.43 -9.80
N ASP A 221 -4.37 20.92 -8.68
CA ASP A 221 -3.88 19.67 -8.07
C ASP A 221 -4.00 18.51 -9.05
N SER A 222 -5.19 18.31 -9.63
CA SER A 222 -5.44 17.26 -10.60
C SER A 222 -4.46 17.33 -11.80
N ALA A 223 -4.21 18.53 -12.34
CA ALA A 223 -3.26 18.74 -13.43
C ALA A 223 -1.78 18.53 -13.01
N ALA A 224 -1.46 18.71 -11.73
CA ALA A 224 -0.11 18.50 -11.18
C ALA A 224 0.19 17.02 -10.89
N ARG A 225 -0.81 16.14 -10.84
CA ARG A 225 -0.63 14.69 -10.60
C ARG A 225 0.30 14.06 -11.64
N ARG A 226 1.20 13.22 -11.16
CA ARG A 226 2.14 12.40 -11.96
C ARG A 226 2.06 10.97 -11.46
N ASP A 227 2.45 10.01 -12.28
CA ASP A 227 2.52 8.58 -11.93
C ASP A 227 1.22 8.03 -11.32
N ILE A 228 0.09 8.35 -11.96
CA ILE A 228 -1.24 7.90 -11.51
C ILE A 228 -1.28 6.37 -11.55
N ARG A 229 -1.16 5.74 -10.38
CA ARG A 229 -1.17 4.29 -10.23
C ARG A 229 -2.60 3.76 -10.29
N LEU A 230 -2.72 2.53 -10.78
CA LEU A 230 -3.97 1.79 -10.75
C LEU A 230 -4.39 1.51 -9.30
N THR A 231 -5.59 1.95 -8.95
CA THR A 231 -6.26 1.60 -7.70
C THR A 231 -7.28 0.50 -7.96
N MET A 232 -7.13 -0.64 -7.28
CA MET A 232 -8.12 -1.71 -7.30
C MET A 232 -8.51 -2.07 -5.86
N PRO A 233 -9.71 -1.70 -5.41
CA PRO A 233 -10.24 -2.17 -4.13
C PRO A 233 -10.35 -3.69 -4.13
N ARG A 234 -10.41 -4.29 -2.94
CA ARG A 234 -10.63 -5.75 -2.76
C ARG A 234 -11.79 -6.00 -1.82
N SER A 235 -12.57 -7.04 -2.08
CA SER A 235 -13.60 -7.48 -1.13
C SER A 235 -12.97 -8.42 -0.11
N ALA A 236 -13.35 -8.26 1.15
CA ALA A 236 -12.93 -9.15 2.24
C ALA A 236 -14.05 -9.28 3.26
N ARG A 237 -13.79 -10.05 4.32
CA ARG A 237 -14.71 -10.28 5.42
C ARG A 237 -14.07 -9.94 6.76
N LEU A 238 -14.83 -9.34 7.67
CA LEU A 238 -14.44 -9.13 9.06
C LEU A 238 -14.64 -10.42 9.86
N ALA A 239 -14.01 -10.52 11.03
CA ALA A 239 -14.10 -11.65 11.94
C ALA A 239 -15.54 -11.94 12.39
N ASP A 240 -16.39 -10.91 12.46
CA ASP A 240 -17.82 -11.01 12.77
C ASP A 240 -18.70 -11.44 11.58
N GLY A 241 -18.09 -11.67 10.41
CA GLY A 241 -18.77 -12.15 9.20
C GLY A 241 -19.24 -11.06 8.25
N ARG A 242 -19.21 -9.77 8.64
CA ARG A 242 -19.59 -8.66 7.75
C ARG A 242 -18.61 -8.53 6.58
N ARG A 243 -19.10 -8.13 5.41
CA ARG A 243 -18.25 -7.79 4.25
C ARG A 243 -17.61 -6.42 4.47
N THR A 244 -16.39 -6.27 3.98
CA THR A 244 -15.67 -5.00 3.96
C THR A 244 -14.95 -4.81 2.62
N VAL A 245 -14.65 -3.55 2.29
CA VAL A 245 -13.88 -3.17 1.10
C VAL A 245 -12.52 -2.69 1.56
N LEU A 246 -11.48 -3.28 0.98
CA LEU A 246 -10.10 -2.93 1.24
C LEU A 246 -9.55 -2.02 0.16
N MET A 247 -8.98 -0.90 0.57
CA MET A 247 -8.20 0.01 -0.26
C MET A 247 -6.70 -0.36 -0.18
N PRO A 248 -5.86 0.02 -1.16
CA PRO A 248 -4.44 -0.36 -1.17
C PRO A 248 -3.65 -0.01 0.10
N GLU A 249 -4.05 1.04 0.82
CA GLU A 249 -3.47 1.45 2.10
C GLU A 249 -3.84 0.56 3.28
N HIS A 250 -4.88 -0.28 3.16
CA HIS A 250 -5.26 -1.18 4.24
C HIS A 250 -4.25 -2.32 4.37
N PRO A 251 -3.79 -2.65 5.60
CA PRO A 251 -2.75 -3.68 5.81
C PRO A 251 -3.08 -5.05 5.19
N ALA A 252 -4.35 -5.48 5.28
CA ALA A 252 -4.78 -6.77 4.73
C ALA A 252 -4.87 -6.79 3.20
N TRP A 253 -4.82 -5.63 2.53
CA TRP A 253 -5.12 -5.53 1.09
C TRP A 253 -4.28 -6.48 0.27
N ALA A 254 -2.95 -6.43 0.44
CA ALA A 254 -1.99 -7.22 -0.34
C ALA A 254 -2.23 -8.74 -0.18
N GLU A 255 -2.36 -9.21 1.05
CA GLU A 255 -2.64 -10.61 1.38
C GLU A 255 -3.97 -11.08 0.79
N VAL A 256 -5.05 -10.32 0.96
CA VAL A 256 -6.39 -10.71 0.46
C VAL A 256 -6.37 -11.00 -1.03
N GLY A 257 -5.71 -10.18 -1.85
CA GLY A 257 -5.68 -10.47 -3.30
C GLY A 257 -4.66 -11.53 -3.71
N ARG A 258 -3.78 -11.97 -2.81
CA ARG A 258 -3.02 -13.21 -3.00
C ARG A 258 -3.89 -14.43 -2.71
N LEU A 259 -4.72 -14.37 -1.66
CA LEU A 259 -5.54 -15.51 -1.20
C LEU A 259 -6.88 -15.65 -1.93
N ASP A 260 -7.41 -14.56 -2.48
CA ASP A 260 -8.67 -14.51 -3.23
C ASP A 260 -8.52 -13.66 -4.50
N PRO A 261 -7.73 -14.14 -5.47
CA PRO A 261 -7.53 -13.44 -6.74
C PRO A 261 -8.82 -13.35 -7.56
N GLU A 262 -9.81 -14.23 -7.33
CA GLU A 262 -11.11 -14.20 -8.00
C GLU A 262 -12.13 -13.28 -7.31
N GLY A 263 -11.83 -12.72 -6.13
CA GLY A 263 -12.68 -11.75 -5.44
C GLY A 263 -13.99 -12.33 -4.87
N ARG A 264 -13.99 -13.58 -4.41
CA ARG A 264 -15.12 -14.21 -3.69
C ARG A 264 -15.52 -13.42 -2.44
N GLY A 265 -14.56 -12.76 -1.78
CA GLY A 265 -14.74 -11.95 -0.59
C GLY A 265 -14.86 -12.77 0.70
N ASP A 266 -14.26 -13.97 0.72
CA ASP A 266 -14.31 -14.90 1.85
C ASP A 266 -13.09 -14.81 2.78
N VAL A 267 -11.99 -14.21 2.32
CA VAL A 267 -10.77 -14.01 3.11
C VAL A 267 -10.97 -12.94 4.18
N LEU A 268 -10.38 -13.19 5.36
CA LEU A 268 -10.46 -12.24 6.47
C LEU A 268 -9.59 -11.01 6.24
N ALA A 269 -10.12 -9.84 6.61
CA ALA A 269 -9.40 -8.57 6.68
C ALA A 269 -8.70 -8.33 8.03
N GLU A 270 -8.75 -9.31 8.94
CA GLU A 270 -8.27 -9.20 10.32
C GLU A 270 -7.44 -10.42 10.69
N LEU A 271 -6.37 -10.21 11.46
CA LEU A 271 -5.61 -11.29 12.10
C LEU A 271 -6.34 -11.71 13.37
N VAL A 272 -6.83 -12.95 13.38
CA VAL A 272 -7.53 -13.53 14.52
C VAL A 272 -6.59 -14.51 15.22
N ALA A 273 -6.29 -14.22 16.48
CA ALA A 273 -5.37 -15.05 17.26
C ALA A 273 -5.83 -16.52 17.34
N GLY A 274 -4.88 -17.46 17.25
CA GLY A 274 -5.12 -18.90 17.26
C GLY A 274 -5.79 -19.46 16.00
N ARG A 275 -6.24 -18.61 15.06
CA ARG A 275 -6.84 -19.07 13.80
C ARG A 275 -5.77 -19.33 12.76
N ALA A 276 -5.73 -20.56 12.26
CA ALA A 276 -4.89 -20.91 11.12
C ALA A 276 -5.40 -20.25 9.83
N VAL A 277 -4.51 -19.59 9.10
CA VAL A 277 -4.75 -19.03 7.77
C VAL A 277 -3.80 -19.72 6.80
N ARG A 278 -4.35 -20.39 5.78
CA ARG A 278 -3.55 -20.98 4.71
C ARG A 278 -3.13 -19.90 3.72
N LEU A 279 -1.84 -19.62 3.65
CA LEU A 279 -1.26 -18.59 2.79
C LEU A 279 -0.84 -19.14 1.42
N SER A 280 -0.55 -20.44 1.37
CA SER A 280 -0.28 -21.21 0.16
C SER A 280 -0.52 -22.71 0.44
N PRO A 281 -0.37 -23.61 -0.55
CA PRO A 281 -0.36 -25.04 -0.29
C PRO A 281 0.69 -25.46 0.76
N ARG A 282 1.82 -24.75 0.85
CA ARG A 282 2.97 -25.08 1.72
C ARG A 282 3.08 -24.25 2.99
N VAL A 283 2.30 -23.17 3.12
CA VAL A 283 2.43 -22.20 4.21
C VAL A 283 1.10 -21.97 4.91
N LEU A 284 1.09 -22.13 6.23
CA LEU A 284 0.04 -21.65 7.12
C LEU A 284 0.60 -20.63 8.09
N ARG A 285 -0.24 -19.71 8.54
CA ARG A 285 0.06 -18.78 9.63
C ARG A 285 -0.91 -19.00 10.78
N VAL A 286 -0.38 -18.98 12.00
CA VAL A 286 -1.17 -18.88 13.24
C VAL A 286 -0.62 -17.69 14.02
N THR A 287 -1.48 -16.72 14.33
CA THR A 287 -1.08 -15.52 15.08
C THR A 287 -1.31 -15.76 16.58
N ALA A 288 -0.33 -15.46 17.42
CA ALA A 288 -0.40 -15.62 18.86
C ALA A 288 -1.32 -14.58 19.53
N PRO A 289 -1.94 -14.89 20.70
CA PRO A 289 -2.84 -13.99 21.41
C PRO A 289 -2.10 -12.97 22.28
N ASN A 290 -1.09 -12.30 21.73
CA ASN A 290 -0.23 -11.33 22.41
C ASN A 290 -0.24 -9.94 21.74
N PRO A 291 -1.40 -9.31 21.50
CA PRO A 291 -1.44 -8.00 20.86
C PRO A 291 -0.79 -6.94 21.74
N GLY A 292 -0.14 -5.96 21.13
CA GLY A 292 0.60 -4.95 21.87
C GLY A 292 1.26 -3.90 20.97
N LEU A 293 1.88 -2.91 21.61
CA LEU A 293 2.56 -1.82 20.92
C LEU A 293 3.67 -2.32 19.98
N MET A 294 4.38 -3.37 20.40
CA MET A 294 5.49 -3.97 19.65
C MET A 294 5.03 -5.07 18.69
N THR A 295 4.00 -5.84 19.08
CA THR A 295 3.57 -7.05 18.38
C THR A 295 2.36 -6.83 17.47
N GLY A 296 1.79 -5.62 17.45
CA GLY A 296 0.60 -5.29 16.67
C GLY A 296 -0.58 -6.21 17.06
N PRO A 297 -1.23 -6.89 16.10
CA PRO A 297 -2.27 -7.88 16.38
C PRO A 297 -1.77 -9.17 17.09
N GLY A 298 -0.46 -9.41 17.11
CA GLY A 298 0.17 -10.59 17.70
C GLY A 298 1.37 -11.09 16.87
N THR A 299 2.16 -12.01 17.45
CA THR A 299 3.29 -12.64 16.75
C THR A 299 2.79 -13.71 15.79
N ASN A 300 3.29 -13.70 14.56
CA ASN A 300 2.99 -14.68 13.54
C ASN A 300 3.95 -15.86 13.63
N SER A 301 3.37 -17.03 13.88
CA SER A 301 4.05 -18.30 13.70
C SER A 301 3.67 -18.88 12.34
N TYR A 302 4.64 -19.42 11.63
CA TYR A 302 4.41 -20.01 10.30
C TYR A 302 4.65 -21.51 10.31
N LEU A 303 3.75 -22.29 9.72
CA LEU A 303 3.98 -23.69 9.42
C LEU A 303 4.35 -23.81 7.95
N VAL A 304 5.55 -24.32 7.67
CA VAL A 304 6.10 -24.50 6.34
C VAL A 304 6.37 -25.99 6.11
N GLY A 305 5.80 -26.55 5.06
CA GLY A 305 5.99 -27.95 4.76
C GLY A 305 5.29 -28.44 3.50
N ALA A 306 5.46 -29.72 3.22
CA ALA A 306 4.63 -30.47 2.29
C ALA A 306 4.48 -31.92 2.77
N GLY A 307 3.34 -32.53 2.42
CA GLY A 307 3.02 -33.89 2.84
C GLY A 307 2.94 -34.02 4.37
N GLU A 308 3.67 -34.99 4.91
CA GLU A 308 3.59 -35.40 6.32
C GLU A 308 4.56 -34.67 7.25
N ALA A 309 5.50 -33.88 6.74
CA ALA A 309 6.55 -33.22 7.53
C ALA A 309 6.44 -31.69 7.46
N TRP A 310 6.37 -31.05 8.62
CA TRP A 310 6.16 -29.62 8.77
C TRP A 310 7.19 -28.99 9.71
N THR A 311 7.57 -27.76 9.40
CA THR A 311 8.47 -26.92 10.19
C THR A 311 7.68 -25.73 10.73
N VAL A 312 7.82 -25.44 12.03
CA VAL A 312 7.30 -24.20 12.62
C VAL A 312 8.42 -23.14 12.61
N ILE A 313 8.14 -21.95 12.11
CA ILE A 313 8.98 -20.76 12.25
C ILE A 313 8.36 -19.87 13.32
N ASP A 314 9.14 -19.52 14.33
CA ASP A 314 8.79 -18.72 15.52
C ASP A 314 7.58 -19.29 16.25
N PRO A 315 7.74 -20.20 17.21
CA PRO A 315 6.62 -20.82 17.94
C PRO A 315 5.86 -19.82 18.85
N GLY A 316 6.30 -18.57 18.94
CA GLY A 316 5.61 -17.50 19.64
C GLY A 316 6.03 -17.36 21.11
N PRO A 317 5.30 -16.55 21.89
CA PRO A 317 5.45 -16.56 23.34
C PRO A 317 5.09 -17.94 23.90
N ALA A 318 5.47 -18.21 25.16
CA ALA A 318 5.10 -19.42 25.88
C ALA A 318 3.60 -19.39 26.29
N ASP A 319 2.70 -19.38 25.29
CA ASP A 319 1.26 -19.43 25.46
C ASP A 319 0.72 -20.80 25.03
N GLU A 320 0.15 -21.53 25.98
CA GLU A 320 -0.35 -22.89 25.75
C GLU A 320 -1.42 -22.95 24.65
N ARG A 321 -2.32 -21.96 24.57
CA ARG A 321 -3.41 -21.98 23.58
C ARG A 321 -2.85 -21.80 22.17
N HIS A 322 -1.84 -20.96 22.02
CA HIS A 322 -1.12 -20.77 20.76
C HIS A 322 -0.38 -22.04 20.33
N LEU A 323 0.35 -22.69 21.23
CA LEU A 323 1.05 -23.94 20.92
C LEU A 323 0.08 -25.06 20.52
N GLN A 324 -1.06 -25.18 21.20
CA GLN A 324 -2.13 -26.10 20.81
C GLN A 324 -2.71 -25.75 19.44
N ALA A 325 -2.89 -24.46 19.13
CA ALA A 325 -3.35 -24.02 17.81
C ALA A 325 -2.34 -24.38 16.70
N LEU A 326 -1.03 -24.26 16.97
CA LEU A 326 0.01 -24.68 16.02
C LEU A 326 -0.04 -26.19 15.75
N MET A 327 -0.14 -27.00 16.80
CA MET A 327 -0.24 -28.46 16.66
C MET A 327 -1.52 -28.87 15.93
N ALA A 328 -2.65 -28.21 16.22
CA ALA A 328 -3.92 -28.48 15.56
C ALA A 328 -3.95 -28.01 14.08
N ALA A 329 -3.20 -26.96 13.75
CA ALA A 329 -3.12 -26.41 12.39
C ALA A 329 -2.19 -27.22 11.47
N ALA A 330 -1.21 -27.92 12.04
CA ALA A 330 -0.22 -28.69 11.29
C ALA A 330 -0.88 -29.84 10.51
N PRO A 331 -0.77 -29.87 9.17
CA PRO A 331 -1.32 -30.97 8.36
C PRO A 331 -0.59 -32.31 8.55
N GLY A 332 0.58 -32.31 9.16
CA GLY A 332 1.41 -33.48 9.43
C GLY A 332 2.30 -33.28 10.66
N ARG A 333 3.28 -34.17 10.86
CA ARG A 333 4.20 -34.12 11.99
C ARG A 333 5.05 -32.85 11.95
N ILE A 334 5.10 -32.12 13.05
CA ILE A 334 6.07 -31.05 13.25
C ILE A 334 7.42 -31.69 13.55
N GLU A 335 8.37 -31.59 12.62
CA GLU A 335 9.70 -32.21 12.76
C GLU A 335 10.76 -31.20 13.22
N ARG A 336 10.51 -29.92 12.98
CA ARG A 336 11.48 -28.86 13.21
C ARG A 336 10.79 -27.59 13.71
N ILE A 337 11.49 -26.88 14.59
CA ILE A 337 11.15 -25.55 15.08
C ILE A 337 12.34 -24.65 14.74
N LEU A 338 12.10 -23.62 13.95
CA LEU A 338 13.05 -22.57 13.60
C LEU A 338 12.69 -21.32 14.38
N VAL A 339 13.69 -20.65 14.93
CA VAL A 339 13.54 -19.36 15.61
C VAL A 339 14.33 -18.31 14.84
N THR A 340 13.67 -17.22 14.45
CA THR A 340 14.28 -16.09 13.74
C THR A 340 15.25 -15.36 14.67
N HIS A 341 14.82 -15.09 15.91
CA HIS A 341 15.63 -14.48 16.96
C HIS A 341 14.99 -14.71 18.34
N THR A 342 15.70 -14.35 19.40
CA THR A 342 15.35 -14.74 20.78
C THR A 342 14.52 -13.71 21.54
N HIS A 343 13.85 -12.76 20.88
CA HIS A 343 12.91 -11.91 21.60
C HIS A 343 11.75 -12.73 22.17
N ARG A 344 11.19 -12.24 23.28
CA ARG A 344 10.29 -13.01 24.18
C ARG A 344 8.96 -13.41 23.56
N ASP A 345 8.63 -12.85 22.42
CA ASP A 345 7.43 -13.16 21.69
C ASP A 345 7.68 -14.13 20.51
N HIS A 346 8.94 -14.52 20.24
CA HIS A 346 9.30 -15.46 19.17
C HIS A 346 9.75 -16.83 19.69
N SER A 347 10.70 -16.87 20.63
CA SER A 347 11.39 -18.11 21.02
C SER A 347 10.83 -18.90 22.23
N PRO A 348 10.16 -18.31 23.24
CA PRO A 348 9.85 -19.04 24.47
C PRO A 348 8.93 -20.26 24.28
N GLY A 349 8.10 -20.27 23.24
CA GLY A 349 7.27 -21.43 22.89
C GLY A 349 8.07 -22.66 22.42
N ALA A 350 9.35 -22.50 22.04
CA ALA A 350 10.13 -23.55 21.38
C ALA A 350 10.34 -24.79 22.25
N ALA A 351 10.71 -24.62 23.52
CA ALA A 351 10.98 -25.74 24.41
C ALA A 351 9.72 -26.58 24.69
N ALA A 352 8.59 -25.92 24.93
CA ALA A 352 7.31 -26.59 25.16
C ALA A 352 6.79 -27.31 23.91
N LEU A 353 6.88 -26.67 22.74
CA LEU A 353 6.47 -27.29 21.48
C LEU A 353 7.38 -28.48 21.11
N ALA A 354 8.68 -28.37 21.32
CA ALA A 354 9.62 -29.47 21.13
C ALA A 354 9.32 -30.65 22.05
N ALA A 355 9.02 -30.39 23.34
CA ALA A 355 8.64 -31.42 24.29
C ALA A 355 7.34 -32.15 23.89
N ALA A 356 6.38 -31.42 23.31
CA ALA A 356 5.11 -32.00 22.87
C ALA A 356 5.21 -32.80 21.55
N THR A 357 6.13 -32.43 20.66
CA THR A 357 6.18 -32.96 19.28
C THR A 357 7.40 -33.83 18.97
N GLY A 358 8.46 -33.73 19.77
CA GLY A 358 9.77 -34.31 19.48
C GLY A 358 10.55 -33.55 18.40
N ALA A 359 10.10 -32.37 17.99
CA ALA A 359 10.73 -31.57 16.94
C ALA A 359 12.13 -31.06 17.34
N ALA A 360 13.04 -31.02 16.38
CA ALA A 360 14.37 -30.42 16.57
C ALA A 360 14.27 -28.89 16.57
N VAL A 361 14.85 -28.25 17.59
CA VAL A 361 14.90 -26.78 17.70
C VAL A 361 16.17 -26.25 17.06
N MET A 362 16.04 -25.25 16.19
CA MET A 362 17.16 -24.56 15.55
C MET A 362 16.96 -23.04 15.60
N GLY A 363 18.07 -22.31 15.70
CA GLY A 363 18.11 -20.86 15.83
C GLY A 363 19.47 -20.45 16.38
N ARG A 364 19.78 -19.16 16.43
CA ARG A 364 21.06 -18.67 16.95
C ARG A 364 20.92 -18.09 18.36
N LEU A 365 21.96 -18.17 19.17
CA LEU A 365 22.01 -17.49 20.46
C LEU A 365 22.40 -16.01 20.25
N ALA A 366 21.74 -15.12 20.98
CA ALA A 366 22.09 -13.69 20.98
C ALA A 366 23.44 -13.48 21.69
N GLU A 367 24.22 -12.52 21.20
CA GLU A 367 25.48 -12.09 21.82
C GLU A 367 25.24 -11.46 23.20
N PHE A 368 24.09 -10.78 23.37
CA PHE A 368 23.72 -10.13 24.62
C PHE A 368 22.34 -10.61 25.10
N GLY A 369 22.23 -10.93 26.39
CA GLY A 369 21.00 -11.52 26.95
C GLY A 369 19.88 -10.54 27.31
N ASP A 370 20.15 -9.24 27.37
CA ASP A 370 19.18 -8.24 27.81
C ASP A 370 18.02 -8.11 26.82
N GLY A 371 16.79 -8.30 27.31
CA GLY A 371 15.59 -8.31 26.47
C GLY A 371 15.37 -9.59 25.67
N GLN A 372 16.34 -10.51 25.68
CA GLN A 372 16.28 -11.81 25.01
C GLN A 372 15.72 -12.90 25.94
N ASP A 373 15.30 -14.00 25.36
CA ASP A 373 15.01 -15.28 26.00
C ASP A 373 16.31 -16.03 26.27
N THR A 374 16.85 -15.83 27.47
CA THR A 374 18.06 -16.52 27.93
C THR A 374 17.85 -18.00 28.23
N SER A 375 16.62 -18.52 28.11
CA SER A 375 16.30 -19.95 28.28
C SER A 375 16.34 -20.74 26.97
N PHE A 376 16.40 -20.06 25.81
CA PHE A 376 16.48 -20.70 24.51
C PHE A 376 17.73 -21.57 24.38
N ARG A 377 17.55 -22.83 23.98
CA ARG A 377 18.63 -23.83 23.80
C ARG A 377 18.43 -24.53 22.44
N PRO A 378 18.98 -24.00 21.34
CA PRO A 378 18.89 -24.66 20.04
C PRO A 378 19.76 -25.93 20.03
N GLY A 379 19.31 -26.96 19.32
CA GLY A 379 20.11 -28.13 19.01
C GLY A 379 21.06 -27.91 17.83
N HIS A 380 20.80 -26.88 17.02
CA HIS A 380 21.60 -26.48 15.86
C HIS A 380 21.51 -24.97 15.65
N GLU A 381 22.64 -24.33 15.39
CA GLU A 381 22.73 -22.91 15.03
C GLU A 381 22.95 -22.78 13.51
N PRO A 382 21.91 -22.45 12.71
CA PRO A 382 22.03 -22.49 11.26
C PRO A 382 23.00 -21.45 10.70
N ALA A 383 23.76 -21.81 9.67
CA ALA A 383 24.69 -20.91 8.98
C ALA A 383 23.99 -20.02 7.94
N ASP A 384 24.60 -18.88 7.59
CA ASP A 384 24.10 -18.06 6.46
C ASP A 384 24.21 -18.86 5.15
N GLY A 385 23.13 -18.89 4.38
CA GLY A 385 23.04 -19.66 3.13
C GLY A 385 22.74 -21.15 3.30
N GLU A 386 22.63 -21.66 4.53
CA GLU A 386 22.24 -23.05 4.78
C GLU A 386 20.86 -23.35 4.17
N ARG A 387 20.70 -24.52 3.55
CA ARG A 387 19.43 -24.97 2.97
C ARG A 387 18.85 -26.11 3.79
N LEU A 388 17.63 -25.90 4.28
CA LEU A 388 16.90 -26.84 5.12
C LEU A 388 15.77 -27.47 4.31
N ASP A 389 15.72 -28.81 4.26
CA ASP A 389 14.60 -29.54 3.71
C ASP A 389 13.45 -29.59 4.72
N CYS A 390 12.29 -29.08 4.30
CA CYS A 390 11.04 -28.98 5.04
C CYS A 390 9.96 -29.83 4.35
N GLY A 391 10.21 -31.12 4.16
CA GLY A 391 9.23 -32.04 3.58
C GLY A 391 9.03 -31.85 2.08
N GLY A 392 10.12 -31.61 1.33
CA GLY A 392 10.05 -31.32 -0.11
C GLY A 392 9.78 -29.84 -0.43
N ALA A 393 10.05 -28.95 0.53
CA ALA A 393 10.19 -27.51 0.37
C ALA A 393 11.57 -27.10 0.89
N VAL A 394 12.24 -26.15 0.26
CA VAL A 394 13.57 -25.69 0.71
C VAL A 394 13.47 -24.32 1.36
N LEU A 395 13.90 -24.25 2.62
CA LEU A 395 14.15 -22.98 3.33
C LEU A 395 15.64 -22.65 3.29
N ARG A 396 16.01 -21.56 2.63
CA ARG A 396 17.36 -20.99 2.69
C ARG A 396 17.46 -20.00 3.84
N VAL A 397 18.40 -20.23 4.74
CA VAL A 397 18.70 -19.36 5.88
C VAL A 397 19.46 -18.13 5.41
N LEU A 398 19.04 -16.95 5.86
CA LEU A 398 19.70 -15.68 5.62
C LEU A 398 19.97 -14.98 6.96
N ALA A 399 21.22 -14.84 7.35
CA ALA A 399 21.60 -14.07 8.53
C ALA A 399 21.32 -12.58 8.31
N THR A 400 20.46 -11.98 9.13
CA THR A 400 20.03 -10.58 8.96
C THR A 400 20.21 -9.81 10.27
N PRO A 401 21.44 -9.77 10.83
CA PRO A 401 21.70 -9.10 12.07
C PRO A 401 21.36 -7.61 11.97
N GLY A 402 21.05 -7.02 13.12
CA GLY A 402 20.85 -5.59 13.26
C GLY A 402 19.67 -5.24 14.17
N HIS A 403 18.51 -5.87 14.00
CA HIS A 403 17.46 -5.77 15.02
C HIS A 403 17.88 -6.50 16.30
N ALA A 404 18.37 -7.73 16.13
CA ALA A 404 19.06 -8.54 17.12
C ALA A 404 20.32 -9.13 16.46
N SER A 405 21.35 -9.44 17.25
CA SER A 405 22.62 -9.99 16.75
C SER A 405 22.43 -11.38 16.10
N ASN A 406 21.49 -12.16 16.63
CA ASN A 406 21.19 -13.52 16.20
C ASN A 406 20.10 -13.63 15.13
N HIS A 407 19.63 -12.51 14.57
CA HIS A 407 18.45 -12.49 13.71
C HIS A 407 18.67 -13.24 12.38
N LEU A 408 17.71 -14.09 12.03
CA LEU A 408 17.63 -14.86 10.79
C LEU A 408 16.34 -14.56 10.04
N CYS A 409 16.44 -14.43 8.72
CA CYS A 409 15.32 -14.61 7.81
C CYS A 409 15.38 -16.00 7.15
N PHE A 410 14.23 -16.51 6.71
CA PHE A 410 14.15 -17.79 6.00
C PHE A 410 13.46 -17.60 4.65
N LEU A 411 14.13 -17.89 3.55
CA LEU A 411 13.56 -17.81 2.21
C LEU A 411 13.03 -19.18 1.78
N LEU A 412 11.73 -19.28 1.54
CA LEU A 412 11.13 -20.41 0.84
C LEU A 412 11.40 -20.27 -0.66
N GLU A 413 12.40 -21.00 -1.17
CA GLU A 413 12.93 -20.80 -2.53
C GLU A 413 11.85 -21.04 -3.61
N ASP A 414 11.00 -22.06 -3.46
CA ASP A 414 9.99 -22.44 -4.46
C ASP A 414 8.84 -21.43 -4.60
N GLU A 415 8.54 -20.65 -3.55
CA GLU A 415 7.47 -19.64 -3.56
C GLU A 415 8.00 -18.20 -3.57
N ASP A 416 9.32 -18.04 -3.56
CA ASP A 416 10.02 -16.76 -3.43
C ASP A 416 9.41 -15.88 -2.31
N LEU A 417 9.18 -16.52 -1.16
CA LEU A 417 8.56 -15.94 0.03
C LEU A 417 9.58 -15.90 1.17
N LEU A 418 9.88 -14.70 1.66
CA LEU A 418 10.83 -14.49 2.74
C LEU A 418 10.10 -14.30 4.08
N PHE A 419 10.33 -15.21 5.03
CA PHE A 419 9.97 -15.03 6.43
C PHE A 419 10.95 -14.07 7.07
N THR A 420 10.48 -12.86 7.39
CA THR A 420 11.37 -11.75 7.78
C THR A 420 11.56 -11.59 9.28
N GLY A 421 10.80 -12.32 10.11
CA GLY A 421 10.78 -12.09 11.55
C GLY A 421 10.57 -10.59 11.83
N ASP A 422 11.43 -10.04 12.68
CA ASP A 422 11.45 -8.62 13.03
C ASP A 422 12.57 -7.85 12.32
N HIS A 423 13.07 -8.36 11.19
CA HIS A 423 13.93 -7.58 10.32
C HIS A 423 13.11 -6.59 9.48
N VAL A 424 11.94 -7.02 9.00
CA VAL A 424 10.97 -6.19 8.28
C VAL A 424 9.57 -6.59 8.73
N MET A 425 8.80 -5.60 9.19
CA MET A 425 7.42 -5.75 9.67
C MET A 425 6.47 -4.93 8.81
N GLN A 426 5.18 -5.30 8.82
CA GLN A 426 4.19 -4.52 8.09
C GLN A 426 3.84 -3.21 8.82
N GLY A 427 3.93 -2.08 8.11
CA GLY A 427 3.39 -0.79 8.56
C GLY A 427 4.21 -0.04 9.61
N SER A 428 5.38 -0.54 10.02
CA SER A 428 6.25 0.12 11.00
C SER A 428 7.72 -0.19 10.79
N THR A 429 8.58 0.63 11.40
CA THR A 429 10.02 0.36 11.51
C THR A 429 10.33 -0.39 12.79
N VAL A 430 11.29 -1.31 12.74
CA VAL A 430 11.73 -2.09 13.90
C VAL A 430 12.52 -1.21 14.88
N VAL A 431 12.64 -1.61 16.14
CA VAL A 431 13.53 -0.92 17.09
C VAL A 431 14.92 -1.51 16.96
N ILE A 432 15.94 -0.67 16.83
CA ILE A 432 17.33 -1.11 16.91
C ILE A 432 17.83 -0.78 18.31
N ASN A 433 18.11 -1.80 19.12
CA ASN A 433 18.41 -1.66 20.54
C ASN A 433 19.83 -2.15 20.89
N PRO A 434 20.84 -1.26 20.94
CA PRO A 434 22.19 -1.63 21.33
C PRO A 434 22.29 -2.18 22.77
N PRO A 435 23.33 -2.97 23.10
CA PRO A 435 24.42 -3.39 22.22
C PRO A 435 24.05 -4.54 21.27
N ASP A 436 22.92 -5.23 21.50
CA ASP A 436 22.52 -6.38 20.66
C ASP A 436 22.04 -5.96 19.28
N GLY A 437 21.25 -4.89 19.22
CA GLY A 437 20.84 -4.26 17.98
C GLY A 437 21.88 -3.28 17.46
N ASP A 438 22.18 -3.35 16.17
CA ASP A 438 23.19 -2.56 15.47
C ASP A 438 22.62 -1.94 14.18
N MET A 439 22.74 -0.61 14.04
CA MET A 439 22.17 0.13 12.90
C MET A 439 22.95 -0.10 11.60
N ALA A 440 24.27 -0.28 11.67
CA ALA A 440 25.10 -0.54 10.50
C ALA A 440 24.82 -1.94 9.96
N ALA A 441 24.76 -2.95 10.84
CA ALA A 441 24.39 -4.32 10.48
C ALA A 441 22.96 -4.39 9.91
N TYR A 442 22.01 -3.65 10.51
CA TYR A 442 20.64 -3.58 10.03
C TYR A 442 20.57 -3.04 8.59
N LEU A 443 21.24 -1.90 8.32
CA LEU A 443 21.28 -1.31 6.98
C LEU A 443 21.98 -2.22 5.96
N ALA A 444 23.08 -2.86 6.34
CA ALA A 444 23.79 -3.80 5.47
C ALA A 444 22.92 -5.03 5.12
N SER A 445 22.18 -5.55 6.10
CA SER A 445 21.22 -6.65 5.90
C SER A 445 20.07 -6.23 4.97
N LEU A 446 19.51 -5.03 5.13
CA LEU A 446 18.49 -4.50 4.23
C LEU A 446 19.01 -4.32 2.81
N GLU A 447 20.21 -3.76 2.62
CA GLU A 447 20.82 -3.61 1.29
C GLU A 447 21.07 -4.96 0.61
N ARG A 448 21.47 -5.98 1.38
CA ARG A 448 21.65 -7.34 0.87
C ARG A 448 20.33 -7.95 0.39
N LEU A 449 19.25 -7.78 1.15
CA LEU A 449 17.91 -8.24 0.75
C LEU A 449 17.39 -7.46 -0.47
N ARG A 450 17.67 -6.15 -0.53
CA ARG A 450 17.28 -5.27 -1.64
C ARG A 450 18.00 -5.58 -2.95
N ALA A 451 19.21 -6.15 -2.90
CA ALA A 451 19.94 -6.52 -4.10
C ALA A 451 19.31 -7.73 -4.85
N ALA A 452 18.56 -8.57 -4.13
CA ALA A 452 17.84 -9.71 -4.67
C ALA A 452 16.49 -9.84 -3.95
N PRO A 453 15.53 -8.94 -4.22
CA PRO A 453 14.27 -8.88 -3.47
C PRO A 453 13.43 -10.13 -3.77
N PRO A 454 12.83 -10.75 -2.73
CA PRO A 454 11.87 -11.82 -2.94
C PRO A 454 10.57 -11.26 -3.55
N ALA A 455 9.68 -12.14 -4.00
CA ALA A 455 8.35 -11.77 -4.48
C ALA A 455 7.44 -11.28 -3.35
N TRP A 456 7.57 -11.85 -2.15
CA TRP A 456 6.74 -11.53 -0.98
C TRP A 456 7.50 -11.62 0.34
N LEU A 457 7.02 -10.87 1.34
CA LEU A 457 7.50 -10.97 2.73
C LEU A 457 6.39 -11.51 3.66
N ALA A 458 6.79 -12.37 4.59
CA ALA A 458 5.99 -12.91 5.68
C ALA A 458 6.59 -12.45 7.03
N PRO A 459 6.10 -11.34 7.60
CA PRO A 459 6.69 -10.72 8.78
C PRO A 459 6.32 -11.40 10.09
N GLY A 460 7.15 -11.23 11.12
CA GLY A 460 6.83 -11.60 12.50
C GLY A 460 5.53 -10.94 13.00
N HIS A 461 5.18 -9.77 12.47
CA HIS A 461 3.95 -9.04 12.81
C HIS A 461 3.26 -8.45 11.58
N GLY A 462 1.94 -8.64 11.50
CA GLY A 462 1.08 -8.12 10.43
C GLY A 462 0.77 -9.11 9.31
N PHE A 463 0.21 -8.62 8.22
CA PHE A 463 -0.14 -9.43 7.05
C PHE A 463 1.07 -9.66 6.13
N LEU A 464 0.91 -10.53 5.13
CA LEU A 464 1.86 -10.62 4.02
C LEU A 464 2.07 -9.25 3.35
N VAL A 465 3.32 -8.97 2.98
CA VAL A 465 3.72 -7.71 2.36
C VAL A 465 4.11 -7.96 0.90
N ALA A 466 3.52 -7.16 0.00
CA ALA A 466 3.83 -7.13 -1.43
C ALA A 466 4.87 -6.04 -1.74
N GLU A 467 5.36 -6.02 -2.99
CA GLU A 467 6.36 -5.07 -3.50
C GLU A 467 7.61 -4.94 -2.60
N PRO A 468 8.34 -6.03 -2.28
CA PRO A 468 9.41 -5.99 -1.28
C PRO A 468 10.54 -5.00 -1.61
N GLN A 469 10.83 -4.78 -2.90
CA GLN A 469 11.77 -3.77 -3.36
C GLN A 469 11.42 -2.37 -2.80
N ALA A 470 10.15 -1.94 -2.96
CA ALA A 470 9.69 -0.64 -2.50
C ALA A 470 9.72 -0.53 -0.97
N VAL A 471 9.45 -1.64 -0.27
CA VAL A 471 9.54 -1.72 1.19
C VAL A 471 10.97 -1.53 1.68
N PHE A 472 11.94 -2.23 1.08
CA PHE A 472 13.35 -2.07 1.43
C PHE A 472 13.86 -0.67 1.12
N ASP A 473 13.58 -0.14 -0.07
CA ASP A 473 13.94 1.23 -0.46
C ASP A 473 13.37 2.25 0.55
N ALA A 474 12.10 2.11 0.95
CA ALA A 474 11.46 2.98 1.92
C ALA A 474 12.08 2.90 3.33
N LEU A 475 12.41 1.69 3.81
CA LEU A 475 13.05 1.49 5.11
C LEU A 475 14.47 2.06 5.15
N ILE A 476 15.29 1.79 4.15
CA ILE A 476 16.65 2.35 4.05
C ILE A 476 16.57 3.87 3.99
N HIS A 477 15.72 4.41 3.13
CA HIS A 477 15.55 5.85 3.02
C HIS A 477 15.06 6.49 4.33
N HIS A 478 14.13 5.84 5.04
CA HIS A 478 13.68 6.29 6.36
C HIS A 478 14.83 6.40 7.35
N ARG A 479 15.66 5.36 7.47
CA ARG A 479 16.81 5.34 8.39
C ARG A 479 17.86 6.37 8.05
N LEU A 480 18.21 6.52 6.77
CA LEU A 480 19.18 7.50 6.32
C LEU A 480 18.69 8.95 6.52
N ARG A 481 17.39 9.22 6.31
CA ARG A 481 16.80 10.52 6.67
C ARG A 481 16.86 10.80 8.17
N ARG A 482 16.62 9.78 9.01
CA ARG A 482 16.75 9.92 10.47
C ARG A 482 18.21 10.21 10.86
N GLU A 483 19.17 9.48 10.28
CA GLU A 483 20.61 9.72 10.50
C GLU A 483 21.02 11.15 10.12
N GLN A 484 20.55 11.68 8.99
CA GLN A 484 20.80 13.07 8.61
C GLN A 484 20.25 14.08 9.63
N ARG A 485 19.11 13.79 10.27
CA ARG A 485 18.58 14.63 11.36
C ARG A 485 19.45 14.56 12.61
N VAL A 486 19.99 13.39 12.95
CA VAL A 486 20.96 13.25 14.06
C VAL A 486 22.19 14.10 13.79
N VAL A 487 22.77 14.02 12.59
CA VAL A 487 23.94 14.83 12.20
C VAL A 487 23.65 16.33 12.31
N ARG A 488 22.49 16.78 11.80
CA ARG A 488 22.09 18.19 11.91
C ARG A 488 21.90 18.65 13.36
N ALA A 489 21.29 17.81 14.20
CA ALA A 489 21.12 18.11 15.61
C ALA A 489 22.50 18.24 16.29
N LEU A 490 23.39 17.26 16.14
CA LEU A 490 24.76 17.32 16.69
C LEU A 490 25.51 18.58 16.24
N ALA A 491 25.46 18.91 14.95
CA ALA A 491 26.13 20.11 14.43
C ALA A 491 25.58 21.42 15.01
N ARG A 492 24.31 21.45 15.44
CA ARG A 492 23.67 22.63 16.05
C ARG A 492 23.94 22.74 17.55
N HIS A 493 23.89 21.62 18.28
CA HIS A 493 24.13 21.59 19.73
C HIS A 493 25.63 21.68 20.06
N GLY A 494 26.51 21.30 19.13
CA GLY A 494 27.95 21.19 19.35
C GLY A 494 28.29 19.91 20.11
N GLU A 495 27.77 19.80 21.33
CA GLU A 495 27.79 18.61 22.17
C GLU A 495 26.39 18.39 22.77
N GLY A 496 25.88 17.16 22.71
CA GLY A 496 24.53 16.83 23.21
C GLY A 496 24.40 15.36 23.58
N ASP A 497 23.68 15.10 24.67
CA ASP A 497 23.31 13.76 25.08
C ASP A 497 22.02 13.28 24.38
N LEU A 498 21.60 12.05 24.68
CA LEU A 498 20.38 11.48 24.09
C LEU A 498 19.13 12.31 24.41
N ASP A 499 19.04 12.90 25.60
CA ASP A 499 17.84 13.59 26.06
C ASP A 499 17.74 14.99 25.42
N ALA A 500 18.87 15.63 25.13
CA ALA A 500 18.95 16.86 24.36
C ALA A 500 18.61 16.64 22.87
N LEU A 501 19.07 15.53 22.27
CA LEU A 501 18.90 15.26 20.84
C LEU A 501 17.53 14.67 20.48
N LEU A 502 16.95 13.84 21.36
CA LEU A 502 15.72 13.10 21.08
C LEU A 502 14.54 13.99 20.66
N PRO A 503 14.22 15.13 21.31
CA PRO A 503 13.09 15.97 20.93
C PRO A 503 13.21 16.54 19.51
N GLU A 504 14.43 16.86 19.06
CA GLU A 504 14.66 17.38 17.71
C GLU A 504 14.66 16.26 16.67
N VAL A 505 15.36 15.16 16.96
CA VAL A 505 15.50 14.03 16.03
C VAL A 505 14.20 13.27 15.86
N TYR A 506 13.33 13.22 16.88
CA TYR A 506 12.07 12.48 16.90
C TYR A 506 10.84 13.37 17.15
N ALA A 507 10.90 14.65 16.78
CA ALA A 507 9.77 15.60 16.88
C ALA A 507 8.47 15.13 16.19
N ASP A 508 8.59 14.29 15.17
CA ASP A 508 7.53 13.68 14.36
C ASP A 508 6.99 12.36 14.95
N VAL A 509 7.56 11.88 16.06
CA VAL A 509 7.16 10.64 16.71
C VAL A 509 6.38 10.95 17.99
N PRO A 510 5.20 10.32 18.21
CA PRO A 510 4.43 10.48 19.43
C PRO A 510 5.25 10.20 20.70
N ALA A 511 5.03 10.97 21.76
CA ALA A 511 5.79 10.89 23.02
C ALA A 511 5.82 9.47 23.64
N GLN A 512 4.73 8.71 23.47
CA GLN A 512 4.64 7.32 23.96
C GLN A 512 5.68 6.38 23.33
N LEU A 513 6.20 6.72 22.14
CA LEU A 513 7.23 5.97 21.41
C LEU A 513 8.64 6.52 21.62
N HIS A 514 8.82 7.53 22.49
CA HIS A 514 10.12 8.15 22.71
C HIS A 514 11.12 7.21 23.40
N ALA A 515 10.67 6.35 24.32
CA ALA A 515 11.54 5.38 24.98
C ALA A 515 12.21 4.41 23.98
N PRO A 516 11.48 3.71 23.08
CA PRO A 516 12.12 2.91 22.03
C PRO A 516 12.87 3.75 20.99
N ALA A 517 12.39 4.94 20.64
CA ALA A 517 13.10 5.84 19.74
C ALA A 517 14.47 6.26 20.28
N ARG A 518 14.60 6.47 21.60
CA ARG A 518 15.87 6.78 22.27
C ARG A 518 16.91 5.67 22.09
N ARG A 519 16.49 4.42 22.03
CA ARG A 519 17.39 3.28 21.76
C ARG A 519 17.88 3.29 20.31
N SER A 520 16.98 3.58 19.36
CA SER A 520 17.37 3.73 17.95
C SER A 520 18.22 4.99 17.70
N LEU A 521 18.03 6.06 18.47
CA LEU A 521 18.92 7.22 18.47
C LEU A 521 20.35 6.83 18.84
N LEU A 522 20.51 6.08 19.94
CA LEU A 522 21.81 5.57 20.35
C LEU A 522 22.44 4.69 19.27
N ALA A 523 21.66 3.83 18.62
CA ALA A 523 22.16 3.00 17.51
C ALA A 523 22.69 3.83 16.33
N HIS A 524 22.01 4.94 15.97
CA HIS A 524 22.51 5.87 14.96
C HIS A 524 23.81 6.55 15.41
N LEU A 525 23.91 7.00 16.66
CA LEU A 525 25.10 7.65 17.18
C LEU A 525 26.32 6.72 17.19
N LEU A 526 26.12 5.46 17.60
CA LEU A 526 27.17 4.43 17.55
C LEU A 526 27.65 4.16 16.12
N LYS A 527 26.73 4.01 15.17
CA LYS A 527 27.07 3.89 13.74
C LYS A 527 27.85 5.13 13.26
N LEU A 528 27.36 6.33 13.54
CA LEU A 528 28.02 7.58 13.13
C LEU A 528 29.42 7.72 13.74
N ALA A 529 29.65 7.21 14.95
CA ALA A 529 31.00 7.16 15.52
C ALA A 529 31.90 6.14 14.83
N ALA A 530 31.38 4.96 14.50
CA ALA A 530 32.13 3.99 13.68
C ALA A 530 32.49 4.56 12.29
N ASP A 531 31.60 5.37 11.71
CA ASP A 531 31.81 6.07 10.44
C ASP A 531 32.74 7.30 10.58
N GLY A 532 33.15 7.67 11.80
CA GLY A 532 33.99 8.82 12.08
C GLY A 532 33.31 10.18 11.88
N VAL A 533 31.97 10.22 11.94
CA VAL A 533 31.14 11.43 11.78
C VAL A 533 30.74 12.03 13.13
N ALA A 534 30.59 11.19 14.16
CA ALA A 534 30.35 11.59 15.54
C ALA A 534 31.46 11.07 16.46
N ALA A 535 31.60 11.64 17.65
CA ALA A 535 32.47 11.12 18.69
C ALA A 535 31.82 11.27 20.07
N SER A 536 32.18 10.39 20.99
CA SER A 536 31.83 10.45 22.41
C SER A 536 32.98 9.88 23.22
N ASP A 537 33.44 10.61 24.23
CA ASP A 537 34.56 10.16 25.08
C ASP A 537 34.08 9.30 26.26
N ASP A 538 32.82 9.47 26.67
CA ASP A 538 32.19 8.82 27.83
C ASP A 538 30.97 7.94 27.48
N GLY A 539 30.55 7.95 26.21
CA GLY A 539 29.34 7.27 25.73
C GLY A 539 28.03 7.98 26.07
N LEU A 540 28.08 9.14 26.72
CA LEU A 540 26.92 9.90 27.20
C LEU A 540 26.70 11.15 26.37
N ALA A 541 27.75 11.95 26.18
CA ALA A 541 27.72 13.18 25.40
C ALA A 541 28.33 12.95 24.01
N TRP A 542 27.66 13.45 22.97
CA TRP A 542 28.03 13.22 21.58
C TRP A 542 28.29 14.54 20.87
N ARG A 543 29.34 14.58 20.07
CA ARG A 543 29.70 15.74 19.24
C ARG A 543 29.86 15.37 17.78
N TYR A 544 29.56 16.31 16.90
CA TYR A 544 29.84 16.18 15.47
C TYR A 544 31.33 16.44 15.21
N VAL A 545 31.99 15.54 14.49
CA VAL A 545 33.43 15.68 14.16
C VAL A 545 33.70 15.79 12.65
N GLY A 546 32.67 15.54 11.83
CA GLY A 546 32.70 15.70 10.38
C GLY A 546 33.40 14.56 9.63
N PRO A 547 33.05 14.34 8.34
CA PRO A 547 33.65 13.28 7.54
C PRO A 547 35.12 13.62 7.23
N GLY A 548 36.05 13.21 8.09
CA GLY A 548 37.49 13.38 7.86
C GLY A 548 38.40 13.46 9.09
N SER A 549 37.87 13.61 10.31
CA SER A 549 38.71 13.67 11.51
C SER A 549 38.98 12.27 12.07
N ARG A 550 39.79 11.46 11.39
CA ARG A 550 40.51 10.38 12.10
C ARG A 550 41.48 11.07 13.06
N GLN A 551 41.12 11.21 14.33
CA GLN A 551 42.12 11.53 15.34
C GLN A 551 43.10 10.37 15.39
N ALA A 552 44.36 10.62 15.01
CA ALA A 552 45.44 9.68 15.24
C ALA A 552 45.53 9.39 16.75
N PRO A 553 45.78 8.14 17.16
CA PRO A 553 45.93 7.81 18.57
C PRO A 553 47.05 8.67 19.17
N SER A 554 46.76 9.33 20.28
CA SER A 554 47.75 10.08 21.05
C SER A 554 48.80 9.13 21.60
N THR A 555 49.94 9.03 20.91
CA THR A 555 51.17 8.56 21.54
C THR A 555 51.68 9.67 22.45
N SER A 556 51.42 9.57 23.75
CA SER A 556 52.23 10.25 24.76
C SER A 556 52.85 9.21 25.68
N SER A 557 54.07 8.81 25.30
CA SER A 557 55.10 8.32 26.19
C SER A 557 55.56 9.43 27.12
N SER A 558 55.46 9.21 28.44
CA SER A 558 56.40 9.62 29.49
C SER A 558 56.01 8.92 30.78
#